data_AF-A0A920ERE9-F1
#
_entry.id   AF-A0A920ERE9-F1
#
_cell.length_a   1.000
_cell.length_b   1.000
_cell.length_c   1.000
_cell.angle_alpha   90.00
_cell.angle_beta   90.00
_cell.angle_gamma   90.00
#
_symmetry.space_group_name_H-M   'P 1'
#
loop_
_entity.id
_entity.type
_entity.pdbx_description
1 polymer ?
#
loop_
_entity_poly.entity_id
_entity_poly.type
_entity_poly.pdbx_seq_one_letter_code
_entity_poly.pdbx_strand_id
1 'polypeptide(L)'
;MNTALLAQDIDVILDKTELTDRADENTRFLILPTVEAGQNAIASGEKMSQFLTLYQAEDFDHALNLAIKIQEYQGAGHSLGLHSKNDERAHQLAMAARTCRVIVNQAHCFATGGFFNNGLPFSLSMGCGSWGGNSIDGNLNWEHFVNKVKIVRVIEENKPDLEDVFGEYWTKVLP
;
A
#
# COMPACT_ATOMS: atom_id res chain seq x y z
N MET A 1 10.27 0.77 15.24
CA MET A 1 9.32 -0.24 15.78
C MET A 1 9.81 -0.70 17.14
N ASN A 2 8.97 -0.66 18.18
CA ASN A 2 9.30 -1.21 19.50
C ASN A 2 8.94 -2.71 19.50
N THR A 3 9.94 -3.58 19.57
CA THR A 3 9.74 -5.04 19.55
C THR A 3 8.96 -5.54 20.77
N ALA A 4 8.92 -4.79 21.87
CA ALA A 4 8.14 -5.14 23.05
C ALA A 4 6.62 -5.08 22.81
N LEU A 5 6.17 -4.43 21.73
CA LEU A 5 4.75 -4.31 21.37
C LEU A 5 4.37 -5.18 20.16
N LEU A 6 5.35 -5.82 19.52
CA LEU A 6 5.16 -6.58 18.29
C LEU A 6 4.32 -7.84 18.56
N ALA A 7 3.18 -7.93 17.88
CA ALA A 7 2.26 -9.07 17.94
C ALA A 7 1.87 -9.51 19.37
N GLN A 8 1.86 -8.57 20.31
CA GLN A 8 1.45 -8.82 21.69
C GLN A 8 -0.07 -8.65 21.84
N ASP A 9 -0.62 -9.34 22.84
CA ASP A 9 -2.00 -9.17 23.27
C ASP A 9 -2.22 -7.80 23.93
N ILE A 10 -3.49 -7.36 23.94
CA ILE A 10 -3.86 -6.01 24.38
C ILE A 10 -3.48 -5.72 25.83
N ASP A 11 -3.54 -6.71 26.72
CA ASP A 11 -3.17 -6.60 28.13
C ASP A 11 -1.67 -6.29 28.29
N VAL A 12 -0.82 -6.96 27.51
CA VAL A 12 0.62 -6.67 27.48
C VAL A 12 0.86 -5.27 26.92
N ILE A 13 0.15 -4.87 25.86
CA ILE A 13 0.28 -3.53 25.29
C ILE A 13 -0.14 -2.45 26.31
N LEU A 14 -1.24 -2.67 27.03
CA LEU A 14 -1.73 -1.74 28.06
C LEU A 14 -0.74 -1.57 29.21
N ASP A 15 -0.16 -2.68 29.71
CA ASP A 15 0.90 -2.66 30.72
C ASP A 15 2.13 -1.87 30.22
N LYS A 16 2.62 -2.20 29.02
CA LYS A 16 3.81 -1.55 28.43
C LYS A 16 3.61 -0.09 28.08
N THR A 17 2.38 0.36 27.91
CA THR A 17 2.03 1.75 27.61
C THR A 17 1.57 2.52 28.84
N GLU A 18 1.51 1.88 30.01
CA GLU A 18 1.04 2.47 31.27
C GLU A 18 -0.41 3.00 31.15
N LEU A 19 -1.23 2.29 30.36
CA LEU A 19 -2.64 2.64 30.09
C LEU A 19 -3.64 1.68 30.73
N THR A 20 -3.18 0.69 31.49
CA THR A 20 -4.03 -0.31 32.16
C THR A 20 -5.17 0.33 32.96
N ASP A 21 -4.87 1.35 33.77
CA ASP A 21 -5.87 2.02 34.62
C ASP A 21 -6.83 2.94 33.85
N ARG A 22 -6.60 3.13 32.54
CA ARG A 22 -7.39 4.01 31.66
C ARG A 22 -8.23 3.23 30.65
N ALA A 23 -8.03 1.92 30.55
CA ALA A 23 -8.68 1.07 29.56
C ALA A 23 -9.76 0.21 30.21
N ASP A 24 -10.89 0.05 29.52
CA ASP A 24 -11.93 -0.87 29.94
C ASP A 24 -11.47 -2.32 29.77
N GLU A 25 -12.03 -3.25 30.56
CA GLU A 25 -11.73 -4.70 30.49
C GLU A 25 -11.97 -5.31 29.10
N ASN A 26 -12.85 -4.69 28.31
CA ASN A 26 -13.22 -5.15 26.97
C ASN A 26 -12.41 -4.48 25.86
N THR A 27 -11.37 -3.72 26.20
CA THR A 27 -10.47 -3.09 25.22
C THR A 27 -9.84 -4.14 24.31
N ARG A 28 -9.81 -3.87 23.00
CA ARG A 28 -9.25 -4.78 21.98
C ARG A 28 -8.06 -4.19 21.22
N PHE A 29 -7.99 -2.87 21.12
CA PHE A 29 -6.92 -2.14 20.47
C PHE A 29 -6.94 -0.70 20.96
N LEU A 30 -5.80 -0.04 20.82
CA LEU A 30 -5.64 1.38 21.15
C LEU A 30 -5.66 2.25 19.89
N ILE A 31 -6.16 3.47 20.01
CA ILE A 31 -6.13 4.48 18.96
C ILE A 31 -5.37 5.70 19.48
N LEU A 32 -4.40 6.18 18.70
CA LEU A 32 -3.70 7.46 18.92
C LEU A 32 -4.15 8.50 17.89
N PRO A 33 -4.95 9.50 18.28
CA PRO A 33 -5.25 10.65 17.43
C PRO A 33 -4.00 11.51 17.21
N THR A 34 -3.74 11.94 15.98
CA THR A 34 -2.67 12.90 15.66
C THR A 34 -2.96 13.65 14.36
N VAL A 35 -2.24 14.75 14.15
CA VAL A 35 -2.26 15.57 12.93
C VAL A 35 -0.94 15.51 12.15
N GLU A 36 0.12 14.96 12.76
CA GLU A 36 1.45 14.92 12.14
C GLU A 36 1.72 13.56 11.50
N ALA A 37 2.07 13.59 10.21
CA ALA A 37 2.46 12.42 9.42
C ALA A 37 3.88 12.58 8.85
N GLY A 38 4.54 11.44 8.61
CA GLY A 38 5.87 11.34 7.99
C GLY A 38 6.97 11.00 8.98
N GLN A 39 8.23 11.19 8.55
CA GLN A 39 9.43 10.69 9.22
C GLN A 39 9.61 11.15 10.68
N ASN A 40 9.21 12.38 10.99
CA ASN A 40 9.36 12.94 12.34
C ASN A 40 8.20 12.57 13.27
N ALA A 41 7.11 12.02 12.73
CA ALA A 41 5.95 11.62 13.51
C ALA A 41 6.03 10.12 13.82
N ILE A 42 6.38 9.80 15.07
CA ILE A 42 6.56 8.41 15.58
C ILE A 42 5.37 7.51 15.22
N ALA A 43 4.16 8.06 15.20
CA ALA A 43 2.94 7.34 14.93
C ALA A 43 2.75 6.92 13.47
N SER A 44 3.55 7.43 12.52
CA SER A 44 3.41 7.16 11.08
C SER A 44 3.99 5.82 10.64
N GLY A 45 4.91 5.27 11.42
CA GLY A 45 5.58 4.01 11.06
C GLY A 45 4.69 2.79 11.24
N GLU A 46 5.09 1.69 10.61
CA GLU A 46 4.44 0.40 10.82
C GLU A 46 4.55 -0.04 12.29
N LYS A 47 3.45 -0.59 12.85
CA LYS A 47 3.39 -0.99 14.27
C LYS A 47 3.39 -2.49 14.48
N MET A 48 2.73 -3.25 13.59
CA MET A 48 2.47 -4.70 13.76
C MET A 48 2.00 -5.05 15.20
N SER A 49 1.03 -4.28 15.71
CA SER A 49 0.54 -4.33 17.09
C SER A 49 -0.94 -3.95 17.11
N GLN A 50 -1.67 -4.21 18.20
CA GLN A 50 -3.07 -3.79 18.40
C GLN A 50 -3.18 -2.28 18.74
N PHE A 51 -2.51 -1.47 17.93
CA PHE A 51 -2.36 -0.03 18.09
C PHE A 51 -2.50 0.64 16.73
N LEU A 52 -3.44 1.58 16.60
CA LEU A 52 -3.76 2.30 15.38
C LEU A 52 -3.50 3.79 15.56
N THR A 53 -3.11 4.48 14.49
CA THR A 53 -3.10 5.95 14.46
C THR A 53 -4.36 6.44 13.76
N LEU A 54 -5.01 7.45 14.33
CA LEU A 54 -6.16 8.12 13.71
C LEU A 54 -5.76 9.53 13.28
N TYR A 55 -5.93 9.80 12.00
CA TYR A 55 -5.73 11.13 11.41
C TYR A 55 -7.09 11.71 11.04
N GLN A 56 -7.32 12.96 11.38
CA GLN A 56 -8.48 13.71 10.89
C GLN A 56 -8.09 14.46 9.61
N ALA A 57 -8.89 14.28 8.56
CA ALA A 57 -8.76 15.03 7.32
C ALA A 57 -10.03 15.86 7.10
N GLU A 58 -9.86 17.04 6.51
CA GLU A 58 -10.96 17.98 6.22
C GLU A 58 -11.77 17.55 4.99
N ASP A 59 -11.07 16.97 4.01
CA ASP A 59 -11.62 16.43 2.78
C ASP A 59 -10.79 15.24 2.27
N PHE A 60 -11.12 14.75 1.07
CA PHE A 60 -10.43 13.60 0.49
C PHE A 60 -9.03 13.93 0.01
N ASP A 61 -8.79 15.14 -0.51
CA ASP A 61 -7.48 15.54 -1.01
C ASP A 61 -6.48 15.66 0.15
N HIS A 62 -6.92 16.19 1.29
CA HIS A 62 -6.15 16.17 2.53
C HIS A 62 -5.88 14.72 2.98
N ALA A 63 -6.88 13.84 2.97
CA ALA A 63 -6.69 12.43 3.34
C ALA A 63 -5.71 11.70 2.41
N LEU A 64 -5.78 11.97 1.10
CA LEU A 64 -4.86 11.45 0.08
C LEU A 64 -3.42 11.92 0.36
N ASN A 65 -3.23 13.21 0.61
CA ASN A 65 -1.91 13.77 0.94
C ASN A 65 -1.34 13.18 2.23
N LEU A 66 -2.16 12.97 3.26
CA LEU A 66 -1.75 12.29 4.49
C LEU A 66 -1.32 10.84 4.21
N ALA A 67 -2.11 10.09 3.43
CA ALA A 67 -1.81 8.70 3.08
C ALA A 67 -0.49 8.59 2.30
N ILE A 68 -0.26 9.49 1.32
CA ILE A 68 0.99 9.56 0.56
C ILE A 68 2.15 9.87 1.49
N LYS A 69 2.04 10.88 2.37
CA LYS A 69 3.12 11.26 3.29
C LYS A 69 3.51 10.14 4.25
N ILE A 70 2.53 9.36 4.72
CA ILE A 70 2.77 8.17 5.55
C ILE A 70 3.51 7.10 4.72
N GLN A 71 3.01 6.81 3.51
CA GLN A 71 3.55 5.78 2.63
C GLN A 71 4.97 6.08 2.15
N GLU A 72 5.28 7.35 1.87
CA GLU A 72 6.61 7.81 1.49
C GLU A 72 7.63 7.66 2.62
N TYR A 73 7.18 7.77 3.87
CA TYR A 73 8.03 7.45 5.02
C TYR A 73 8.24 5.94 5.16
N GLN A 74 7.15 5.15 5.14
CA GLN A 74 7.21 3.70 5.22
C GLN A 74 5.99 3.06 4.54
N GLY A 75 6.21 2.15 3.59
CA GLY A 75 5.14 1.40 2.91
C GLY A 75 5.02 1.63 1.40
N ALA A 76 5.95 2.36 0.79
CA ALA A 76 6.03 2.55 -0.65
C ALA A 76 5.91 1.22 -1.40
N GLY A 77 5.00 1.19 -2.39
CA GLY A 77 4.72 0.04 -3.21
C GLY A 77 3.78 -0.99 -2.60
N HIS A 78 3.55 -1.01 -1.29
CA HIS A 78 2.79 -2.11 -0.68
C HIS A 78 1.28 -2.02 -0.96
N SER A 79 0.53 -1.22 -0.21
CA SER A 79 -0.93 -1.15 -0.36
C SER A 79 -1.56 0.04 0.34
N LEU A 80 -2.69 0.53 -0.16
CA LEU A 80 -3.58 1.49 0.51
C LEU A 80 -5.00 0.93 0.60
N GLY A 81 -5.71 1.22 1.68
CA GLY A 81 -7.09 0.80 1.90
C GLY A 81 -8.04 1.99 1.74
N LEU A 82 -9.18 1.78 1.07
CA LEU A 82 -10.20 2.80 0.88
C LEU A 82 -11.58 2.25 1.24
N HIS A 83 -12.28 2.92 2.15
CA HIS A 83 -13.71 2.70 2.37
C HIS A 83 -14.48 3.90 1.82
N SER A 84 -15.15 3.72 0.68
CA SER A 84 -15.84 4.81 -0.06
C SER A 84 -16.94 4.24 -0.96
N LYS A 85 -18.00 5.03 -1.17
CA LYS A 85 -19.03 4.78 -2.21
C LYS A 85 -18.73 5.50 -3.52
N ASN A 86 -17.78 6.44 -3.51
CA ASN A 86 -17.32 7.14 -4.71
C ASN A 86 -16.07 6.42 -5.23
N ASP A 87 -16.18 5.84 -6.41
CA ASP A 87 -15.14 5.03 -7.06
C ASP A 87 -14.01 5.89 -7.64
N GLU A 88 -14.28 7.14 -8.01
CA GLU A 88 -13.27 8.08 -8.51
C GLU A 88 -12.14 8.27 -7.51
N ARG A 89 -12.44 8.16 -6.21
CA ARG A 89 -11.45 8.23 -5.14
C ARG A 89 -10.42 7.09 -5.19
N ALA A 90 -10.83 5.89 -5.63
CA ALA A 90 -9.91 4.78 -5.83
C ALA A 90 -8.95 5.06 -6.99
N HIS A 91 -9.46 5.63 -8.08
CA HIS A 91 -8.65 6.06 -9.22
C HIS A 91 -7.67 7.17 -8.83
N GLN A 92 -8.11 8.19 -8.10
CA GLN A 92 -7.26 9.26 -7.60
C GLN A 92 -6.12 8.72 -6.72
N LEU A 93 -6.41 7.79 -5.79
CA LEU A 93 -5.40 7.11 -4.99
C LEU A 93 -4.40 6.34 -5.86
N ALA A 94 -4.88 5.56 -6.82
CA ALA A 94 -4.03 4.76 -7.70
C ALA A 94 -3.12 5.61 -8.60
N MET A 95 -3.58 6.79 -9.03
CA MET A 95 -2.81 7.69 -9.88
C MET A 95 -1.79 8.54 -9.10
N ALA A 96 -2.10 8.90 -7.86
CA ALA A 96 -1.26 9.80 -7.07
C ALA A 96 -0.25 9.07 -6.17
N ALA A 97 -0.63 7.93 -5.59
CA ALA A 97 0.20 7.24 -4.61
C ALA A 97 1.14 6.20 -5.25
N ARG A 98 2.34 6.06 -4.68
CA ARG A 98 3.29 4.99 -5.04
C ARG A 98 2.87 3.68 -4.38
N THR A 99 1.81 3.05 -4.87
CA THR A 99 1.27 1.80 -4.32
C THR A 99 0.96 0.79 -5.42
N CYS A 100 1.18 -0.50 -5.16
CA CYS A 100 0.82 -1.56 -6.11
C CYS A 100 -0.63 -2.03 -5.97
N ARG A 101 -1.29 -1.74 -4.83
CA ARG A 101 -2.62 -2.27 -4.49
C ARG A 101 -3.48 -1.24 -3.76
N VAL A 102 -4.61 -0.86 -4.35
CA VAL A 102 -5.68 -0.12 -3.66
C VAL A 102 -6.80 -1.10 -3.31
N ILE A 103 -7.00 -1.35 -2.02
CA ILE A 103 -8.00 -2.29 -1.50
C ILE A 103 -9.27 -1.51 -1.14
N VAL A 104 -10.30 -1.65 -1.98
CA VAL A 104 -11.56 -0.90 -1.82
C VAL A 104 -12.60 -1.74 -1.08
N ASN A 105 -13.17 -1.18 -0.02
CA ASN A 105 -14.29 -1.71 0.76
C ASN A 105 -14.11 -3.15 1.27
N GLN A 106 -12.88 -3.53 1.66
CA GLN A 106 -12.56 -4.86 2.19
C GLN A 106 -11.69 -4.77 3.43
N ALA A 107 -11.75 -5.79 4.30
CA ALA A 107 -10.84 -5.93 5.42
C ALA A 107 -9.41 -6.12 4.90
N HIS A 108 -8.57 -5.10 5.09
CA HIS A 108 -7.30 -4.96 4.40
C HIS A 108 -6.34 -6.13 4.62
N CYS A 109 -6.25 -6.63 5.86
CA CYS A 109 -5.32 -7.70 6.24
C CYS A 109 -5.58 -9.03 5.51
N PHE A 110 -6.84 -9.35 5.20
CA PHE A 110 -7.18 -10.55 4.43
C PHE A 110 -7.12 -10.30 2.93
N ALA A 111 -7.58 -9.12 2.50
CA ALA A 111 -7.73 -8.81 1.09
C ALA A 111 -6.38 -8.66 0.36
N THR A 112 -5.37 -8.07 1.00
CA THR A 112 -4.08 -7.77 0.37
C THR A 112 -3.33 -9.02 -0.09
N GLY A 113 -3.45 -10.12 0.65
CA GLY A 113 -2.89 -11.43 0.30
C GLY A 113 -3.71 -12.19 -0.75
N GLY A 114 -4.82 -11.62 -1.21
CA GLY A 114 -5.74 -12.22 -2.16
C GLY A 114 -6.80 -13.10 -1.50
N PHE A 115 -8.03 -12.96 -1.98
CA PHE A 115 -9.20 -13.66 -1.46
C PHE A 115 -10.19 -13.96 -2.58
N PHE A 116 -11.10 -14.92 -2.34
CA PHE A 116 -12.06 -15.37 -3.34
C PHE A 116 -12.97 -14.25 -3.90
N ASN A 117 -13.11 -13.15 -3.18
CA ASN A 117 -13.96 -12.02 -3.55
C ASN A 117 -13.20 -10.82 -4.14
N ASN A 118 -11.90 -10.93 -4.44
CA ASN A 118 -11.13 -9.80 -4.99
C ASN A 118 -10.20 -10.14 -6.16
N GLY A 119 -10.06 -11.42 -6.52
CA GLY A 119 -9.37 -11.85 -7.74
C GLY A 119 -7.84 -11.73 -7.70
N LEU A 120 -7.24 -11.27 -6.60
CA LEU A 120 -5.79 -11.33 -6.44
C LEU A 120 -5.36 -12.79 -6.18
N PRO A 121 -4.25 -13.26 -6.78
CA PRO A 121 -3.68 -14.56 -6.45
C PRO A 121 -3.40 -14.65 -4.94
N PHE A 122 -3.80 -15.75 -4.32
CA PHE A 122 -3.52 -15.97 -2.91
C PHE A 122 -2.00 -16.06 -2.66
N SER A 123 -1.50 -15.28 -1.71
CA SER A 123 -0.10 -15.25 -1.31
C SER A 123 0.08 -14.59 0.06
N LEU A 124 1.13 -15.00 0.78
CA LEU A 124 1.65 -14.30 1.96
C LEU A 124 2.96 -13.54 1.64
N SER A 125 3.31 -13.45 0.35
CA SER A 125 4.48 -12.72 -0.14
C SER A 125 4.03 -11.78 -1.24
N MET A 126 3.87 -10.50 -0.88
CA MET A 126 3.33 -9.50 -1.78
C MET A 126 4.44 -8.57 -2.28
N GLY A 127 4.57 -8.45 -3.59
CA GLY A 127 5.53 -7.56 -4.23
C GLY A 127 5.17 -6.09 -4.04
N CYS A 128 6.16 -5.26 -3.73
CA CYS A 128 6.02 -3.81 -3.59
C CYS A 128 6.50 -3.05 -4.85
N GLY A 129 6.74 -3.74 -5.96
CA GLY A 129 7.24 -3.15 -7.19
C GLY A 129 8.58 -2.42 -7.01
N SER A 130 8.97 -1.65 -8.02
CA SER A 130 10.23 -0.88 -7.98
C SER A 130 10.25 0.17 -6.87
N TRP A 131 9.09 0.71 -6.47
CA TRP A 131 8.97 1.65 -5.36
C TRP A 131 9.38 1.06 -4.01
N GLY A 132 9.15 -0.23 -3.80
CA GLY A 132 9.62 -0.97 -2.62
C GLY A 132 10.89 -1.80 -2.86
N GLY A 133 11.60 -1.59 -3.97
CA GLY A 133 12.83 -2.32 -4.30
C GLY A 133 12.61 -3.78 -4.69
N ASN A 134 11.44 -4.14 -5.22
CA ASN A 134 11.11 -5.49 -5.68
C ASN A 134 11.04 -5.56 -7.21
N SER A 135 11.32 -6.74 -7.76
CA SER A 135 11.16 -7.03 -9.19
C SER A 135 9.71 -7.32 -9.61
N ILE A 136 8.81 -7.47 -8.64
CA ILE A 136 7.39 -7.79 -8.84
C ILE A 136 6.52 -6.84 -8.01
N ASP A 137 5.34 -6.52 -8.52
CA ASP A 137 4.32 -5.63 -7.95
C ASP A 137 3.03 -6.37 -7.52
N GLY A 138 2.89 -7.64 -7.94
CA GLY A 138 1.76 -8.50 -7.59
C GLY A 138 2.02 -9.45 -6.43
N ASN A 139 1.01 -10.26 -6.13
CA ASN A 139 1.12 -11.36 -5.18
C ASN A 139 1.96 -12.50 -5.80
N LEU A 140 3.03 -12.88 -5.10
CA LEU A 140 3.94 -13.95 -5.53
C LEU A 140 3.15 -15.25 -5.68
N ASN A 141 3.24 -15.85 -6.85
CA ASN A 141 2.59 -17.10 -7.23
C ASN A 141 3.54 -18.00 -8.06
N TRP A 142 3.06 -19.17 -8.45
CA TRP A 142 3.84 -20.21 -9.14
C TRP A 142 4.54 -19.72 -10.41
N GLU A 143 4.00 -18.74 -11.14
CA GLU A 143 4.60 -18.26 -12.40
C GLU A 143 5.99 -17.66 -12.19
N HIS A 144 6.25 -17.10 -11.01
CA HIS A 144 7.54 -16.51 -10.66
C HIS A 144 8.64 -17.55 -10.41
N PHE A 145 8.27 -18.83 -10.29
CA PHE A 145 9.20 -19.94 -10.05
C PHE A 145 9.43 -20.79 -11.31
N VAL A 146 8.85 -20.42 -12.45
CA VAL A 146 8.93 -21.19 -13.68
C VAL A 146 9.62 -20.39 -14.78
N ASN A 147 10.70 -20.96 -15.33
CA ASN A 147 11.35 -20.42 -16.52
C ASN A 147 10.55 -20.80 -17.77
N LYS A 148 10.19 -19.81 -18.59
CA LYS A 148 9.52 -20.03 -19.89
C LYS A 148 10.56 -20.02 -21.02
N VAL A 149 10.76 -21.15 -21.70
CA VAL A 149 11.62 -21.23 -22.90
C VAL A 149 10.84 -20.73 -24.10
N LYS A 150 11.37 -19.73 -24.81
CA LYS A 150 10.75 -19.18 -26.03
C LYS A 150 11.54 -19.61 -27.26
N ILE A 151 10.86 -20.26 -28.21
CA ILE A 151 11.41 -20.52 -29.55
C ILE A 151 11.03 -19.33 -30.42
N VAL A 152 12.01 -18.51 -30.78
CA VAL A 152 11.81 -17.30 -31.60
C VAL A 152 12.21 -17.60 -33.05
N ARG A 153 11.41 -17.15 -34.01
CA ARG A 153 11.64 -17.31 -35.45
C ARG A 153 11.56 -15.95 -36.15
N VAL A 154 12.26 -15.82 -37.27
CA VAL A 154 12.18 -14.63 -38.12
C VAL A 154 10.75 -14.50 -38.65
N ILE A 155 10.19 -13.29 -38.55
CA ILE A 155 8.93 -12.86 -39.16
C ILE A 155 9.21 -11.59 -39.98
N GLU A 156 8.29 -11.19 -40.84
CA GLU A 156 8.37 -9.90 -41.54
C GLU A 156 8.42 -8.75 -40.54
N GLU A 157 9.34 -7.80 -40.74
CA GLU A 157 9.49 -6.64 -39.87
C GLU A 157 8.30 -5.70 -40.03
N ASN A 158 7.58 -5.44 -38.93
CA ASN A 158 6.59 -4.38 -38.84
C ASN A 158 7.12 -3.31 -37.88
N LYS A 159 7.92 -2.39 -38.40
CA LYS A 159 8.57 -1.33 -37.63
C LYS A 159 7.69 -0.07 -37.69
N PRO A 160 7.15 0.42 -36.56
CA PRO A 160 6.45 1.70 -36.55
C PRO A 160 7.42 2.86 -36.81
N ASP A 161 6.95 3.92 -37.45
CA ASP A 161 7.74 5.13 -37.60
C ASP A 161 7.90 5.82 -36.24
N LEU A 162 9.09 6.38 -35.99
CA LEU A 162 9.37 7.02 -34.71
C LEU A 162 8.44 8.21 -34.43
N GLU A 163 8.01 8.91 -35.48
CA GLU A 163 7.06 10.01 -35.36
C GLU A 163 5.70 9.51 -34.86
N ASP A 164 5.22 8.37 -35.36
CA ASP A 164 3.95 7.76 -34.91
C ASP A 164 3.99 7.38 -33.43
N VAL A 165 5.18 7.00 -32.93
CA VAL A 165 5.36 6.56 -31.54
C VAL A 165 5.65 7.73 -30.60
N PHE A 166 6.42 8.73 -31.03
CA PHE A 166 7.00 9.75 -30.14
C PHE A 166 6.67 11.19 -30.49
N GLY A 167 5.97 11.48 -31.60
CA GLY A 167 5.72 12.85 -32.06
C GLY A 167 5.02 13.72 -31.01
N GLU A 168 4.00 13.19 -30.32
CA GLU A 168 3.31 13.92 -29.25
C GLU A 168 4.23 14.22 -28.05
N TYR A 169 5.12 13.29 -27.71
CA TYR A 169 6.06 13.48 -26.61
C TYR A 169 7.10 14.53 -26.99
N TRP A 170 7.68 14.44 -28.19
CA TRP A 170 8.64 15.40 -28.71
C TRP A 170 8.08 16.81 -28.77
N THR A 171 6.80 16.98 -29.16
CA THR A 171 6.11 18.28 -29.12
C THR A 171 6.06 18.90 -27.70
N LYS A 172 6.05 18.07 -26.66
CA LYS A 172 5.99 18.53 -25.26
C LYS A 172 7.37 18.83 -24.65
N VAL A 173 8.45 18.24 -25.18
CA VAL A 173 9.78 18.30 -24.56
C VAL A 173 10.86 18.97 -25.41
N LEU A 174 10.63 19.13 -26.72
CA LEU A 174 11.54 19.90 -27.58
C LEU A 174 11.25 21.41 -27.42
N PRO A 175 12.30 22.24 -27.34
CA PRO A 175 12.19 23.69 -27.17
C PRO A 175 11.65 24.42 -28.41
#